data_AF-A0A2U2DR50-F1
#
_entry.id   AF-A0A2U2DR50-F1
#
_cell.length_a   1.000
_cell.length_b   1.000
_cell.length_c   1.000
_cell.angle_alpha   90.00
_cell.angle_beta   90.00
_cell.angle_gamma   90.00
#
_symmetry.space_group_name_H-M   'P 1'
#
loop_
_entity.id
_entity.type
_entity.pdbx_description
1 polymer ?
#
loop_
_entity_poly.entity_id
_entity_poly.type
_entity_poly.pdbx_seq_one_letter_code
_entity_poly.pdbx_strand_id
1 'polypeptide(L)' 'MSEEEFQQRFVAHMLAQAGIVHFEDGTPVRYYAEEMAQIYWQDPDFETMSPEDCAEDDMAGWETAEEAE' A
#
# COMPACT_ATOMS: atom_id res chain seq x y z
N MET A 1 -11.19 -6.20 13.18
CA MET A 1 -9.96 -6.59 12.47
C MET A 1 -8.80 -6.30 13.40
N SER A 2 -7.80 -7.18 13.45
CA SER A 2 -6.54 -6.89 14.16
C SER A 2 -5.55 -6.16 13.25
N GLU A 3 -4.55 -5.51 13.85
CA GLU A 3 -3.44 -4.88 13.14
C GLU A 3 -2.74 -5.87 12.20
N GLU A 4 -2.47 -7.08 12.70
CA GLU A 4 -1.80 -8.13 11.93
C GLU A 4 -2.64 -8.59 10.72
N GLU A 5 -3.97 -8.71 10.90
CA GLU A 5 -4.88 -9.01 9.79
C GLU A 5 -4.95 -7.87 8.77
N PHE A 6 -4.94 -6.61 9.23
CA PHE A 6 -4.92 -5.45 8.34
C PHE A 6 -3.65 -5.44 7.50
N GLN A 7 -2.49 -5.56 8.14
CA GLN A 7 -1.20 -5.60 7.47
C GLN A 7 -1.10 -6.75 6.47
N GLN A 8 -1.51 -7.96 6.85
CA GLN A 8 -1.48 -9.11 5.94
C GLN A 8 -2.34 -8.89 4.70
N ARG A 9 -3.56 -8.34 4.87
CA ARG A 9 -4.47 -8.09 3.76
C ARG A 9 -4.00 -6.94 2.87
N PHE A 10 -3.57 -5.83 3.46
CA PHE A 10 -3.02 -4.67 2.76
C PHE A 10 -1.81 -5.07 1.91
N VAL A 11 -0.82 -5.73 2.52
CA VAL A 11 0.41 -6.16 1.85
C VAL A 11 0.11 -7.18 0.74
N ALA A 12 -0.77 -8.15 1.00
CA ALA A 12 -1.14 -9.13 -0.01
C ALA A 12 -1.86 -8.50 -1.20
N HIS A 13 -2.77 -7.55 -0.95
CA HIS A 13 -3.50 -6.84 -2.00
C HIS A 13 -2.55 -5.97 -2.83
N MET A 14 -1.73 -5.15 -2.17
CA MET A 14 -0.76 -4.28 -2.81
C MET A 14 0.23 -5.09 -3.66
N LEU A 15 0.79 -6.19 -3.15
CA LEU A 15 1.70 -7.04 -3.92
C LEU A 15 1.02 -7.74 -5.12
N ALA A 16 -0.27 -8.04 -5.01
CA ALA A 16 -1.03 -8.65 -6.10
C ALA A 16 -1.29 -7.65 -7.25
N GLN A 17 -1.51 -6.37 -6.92
CA GLN A 17 -1.84 -5.31 -7.89
C GLN A 17 -0.62 -4.54 -8.39
N ALA A 18 0.43 -4.39 -7.58
CA ALA A 18 1.59 -3.56 -7.87
C ALA A 18 2.26 -3.86 -9.22
N GLY A 19 2.24 -5.12 -9.68
CA GLY A 19 2.90 -5.55 -10.92
C GLY A 19 4.44 -5.49 -10.89
N ILE A 20 5.02 -4.91 -9.84
CA ILE A 20 6.45 -4.75 -9.60
C ILE A 20 6.86 -5.40 -8.27
N VAL A 21 8.13 -5.79 -8.17
CA VAL A 21 8.71 -6.36 -6.93
C VAL A 21 9.54 -5.32 -6.18
N HIS A 22 10.11 -4.35 -6.90
CA HIS A 22 10.90 -3.25 -6.37
C HIS A 22 10.50 -1.95 -7.08
N PHE A 23 10.51 -0.84 -6.35
CA PHE A 23 10.43 0.50 -6.93
C PHE A 23 11.74 0.87 -7.65
N GLU A 24 11.72 1.98 -8.39
CA GLU A 24 12.88 2.46 -9.17
C GLU A 24 14.14 2.73 -8.32
N ASP A 25 13.95 3.12 -7.06
CA ASP A 25 15.05 3.33 -6.09
C ASP A 25 15.63 2.01 -5.54
N GLY A 26 15.06 0.86 -5.91
CA GLY A 26 15.48 -0.46 -5.45
C GLY A 26 14.81 -0.93 -4.15
N THR A 27 13.91 -0.12 -3.59
CA THR A 27 13.11 -0.49 -2.40
C THR A 27 12.13 -1.62 -2.75
N PRO A 28 12.12 -2.74 -2.01
CA PRO A 28 11.13 -3.80 -2.22
C PRO A 28 9.73 -3.31 -1.91
N VAL A 29 8.77 -3.58 -2.79
CA VAL A 29 7.36 -3.18 -2.63
C VAL A 29 6.77 -3.74 -1.35
N ARG A 30 7.16 -4.97 -0.97
CA ARG A 30 6.75 -5.58 0.28
C ARG A 30 7.16 -4.76 1.51
N TYR A 31 8.41 -4.29 1.53
CA TYR A 31 8.92 -3.52 2.66
C TYR A 31 8.15 -2.20 2.81
N TYR A 32 7.91 -1.52 1.69
CA TYR A 32 7.06 -0.34 1.65
C TYR A 32 5.63 -0.63 2.13
N ALA A 33 5.02 -1.71 1.64
CA ALA A 33 3.66 -2.09 2.02
C ALA A 33 3.52 -2.40 3.52
N GLU A 34 4.52 -3.05 4.12
CA GLU A 34 4.56 -3.35 5.57
C GLU A 34 4.63 -2.04 6.39
N GLU A 35 5.49 -1.09 5.99
CA GLU A 35 5.61 0.23 6.63
C GLU A 35 4.32 1.06 6.48
N MET A 36 3.77 1.14 5.26
CA MET A 36 2.54 1.89 4.99
C MET A 36 1.34 1.31 5.71
N ALA A 37 1.21 -0.02 5.76
CA ALA A 37 0.12 -0.66 6.49
C ALA A 37 0.14 -0.29 7.99
N GLN A 38 1.32 -0.14 8.59
CA GLN A 38 1.44 0.27 9.99
C GLN A 38 1.08 1.74 10.20
N ILE A 39 1.41 2.61 9.23
CA ILE A 39 1.03 4.02 9.25
C ILE A 39 -0.50 4.14 9.13
N TYR A 40 -1.10 3.49 8.14
CA TYR A 40 -2.54 3.54 7.91
C TYR A 40 -3.37 2.92 9.03
N TRP A 41 -2.88 1.86 9.67
CA TRP A 41 -3.54 1.30 10.85
C TRP A 41 -3.61 2.28 12.03
N GLN A 42 -2.60 3.13 12.18
CA GLN A 42 -2.56 4.14 13.25
C GLN A 42 -3.27 5.44 12.86
N ASP A 43 -3.62 5.61 11.60
CA ASP A 43 -4.23 6.81 11.08
C ASP A 43 -5.78 6.75 11.22
N PRO A 44 -6.39 7.64 12.01
CA PRO A 44 -7.84 7.63 12.23
C PRO A 44 -8.64 7.93 10.97
N ASP A 45 -8.07 8.58 9.95
CA ASP A 45 -8.76 8.84 8.68
C ASP A 45 -9.05 7.54 7.90
N PHE A 46 -8.27 6.48 8.16
CA PHE A 46 -8.41 5.16 7.52
C PHE A 46 -9.12 4.11 8.39
N GLU A 47 -9.58 4.47 9.60
CA GLU A 47 -10.29 3.56 10.53
C GLU A 47 -11.50 2.87 9.88
N THR A 48 -12.20 3.59 9.00
CA THR A 48 -13.43 3.12 8.36
C THR A 48 -13.21 2.43 7.01
N MET A 49 -11.96 2.43 6.52
CA MET A 49 -11.59 1.95 5.20
C MET A 49 -11.07 0.51 5.28
N SER A 50 -11.34 -0.29 4.25
CA SER A 50 -10.81 -1.67 4.20
C SER A 50 -9.32 -1.63 3.85
N PRO A 51 -8.50 -2.59 4.30
CA PRO A 51 -7.09 -2.66 3.90
C PRO A 51 -6.89 -2.72 2.39
N GLU A 52 -7.82 -3.34 1.67
CA GLU A 52 -7.84 -3.37 0.21
C GLU A 52 -8.08 -1.97 -0.38
N ASP A 53 -9.10 -1.25 0.09
CA ASP A 53 -9.40 0.12 -0.34
C ASP A 53 -8.23 1.08 -0.04
N CYS A 54 -7.59 0.95 1.14
CA CYS A 54 -6.40 1.73 1.49
C CYS A 54 -5.24 1.47 0.54
N ALA A 55 -5.04 0.20 0.14
CA ALA A 55 -3.97 -0.14 -0.78
C ALA A 55 -4.26 0.42 -2.18
N GLU A 56 -5.51 0.36 -2.64
CA GLU A 56 -5.91 0.94 -3.92
C GLU A 56 -5.74 2.46 -3.95
N ASP A 57 -6.10 3.18 -2.87
CA ASP A 57 -5.91 4.62 -2.75
C ASP A 57 -4.42 5.02 -2.73
N ASP A 58 -3.58 4.28 -2.01
CA ASP A 58 -2.12 4.49 -2.00
C ASP A 58 -1.49 4.23 -3.38
N MET A 59 -1.84 3.10 -4.01
CA MET A 59 -1.34 2.73 -5.34
C MET A 59 -1.82 3.70 -6.43
N ALA A 60 -2.99 4.32 -6.30
CA ALA A 60 -3.45 5.34 -7.24
C ALA A 60 -2.49 6.55 -7.32
N GLY A 61 -1.72 6.81 -6.26
CA GLY A 61 -0.67 7.82 -6.26
C GLY A 61 0.59 7.42 -7.04
N TRP A 62 0.85 6.13 -7.22
CA TRP A 62 2.08 5.62 -7.83
C TRP A 62 2.14 5.88 -9.34
N GLU A 63 0.98 5.95 -10.02
CA GLU A 63 0.90 6.14 -11.49
C GLU A 63 1.13 7.58 -11.96
N THR A 64 1.42 8.55 -11.08
CA THR A 64 1.56 9.97 -11.48
C THR A 64 2.99 10.41 -11.87
N ALA A 65 3.92 9.47 -12.09
CA ALA A 65 5.29 9.80 -12.51
C ALA A 65 5.54 9.78 -14.05
N GLU A 66 4.58 9.34 -14.86
CA GLU A 66 4.53 9.45 -16.33
C GLU A 66 3.13 10.02 -16.63
N GLU A 67 2.87 11.22 -17.16
CA GLU A 67 3.40 11.84 -18.37
C GLU A 67 3.32 13.37 -18.22
N ALA A 68 4.46 14.06 -18.23
CA ALA A 68 4.54 15.48 -18.52
C ALA A 68 5.62 15.71 -19.59
N GLU A 69 5.29 15.29 -20.82
CA GLU A 69 5.99 15.72 -22.04
C GLU A 69 5.40 17.03 -22.59
#